data_AF-A0A919SR99-F1
#
_entry.id   AF-A0A919SR99-F1
#
_cell.length_a   1.000
_cell.length_b   1.000
_cell.length_c   1.000
_cell.angle_alpha   90.00
_cell.angle_beta   90.00
_cell.angle_gamma   90.00
#
_symmetry.space_group_name_H-M   'P 1'
#
loop_
_entity.id
_entity.type
_entity.pdbx_description
1 polymer ?
#
loop_
_entity_poly.entity_id
_entity_poly.type
_entity_poly.pdbx_seq_one_letter_code
_entity_poly.pdbx_strand_id
1 'polypeptide(L)'
;MTQPAGRIVLLVTSPRLPAGLLTAYAWDLVRSNPVFTAYDGPQVVALRASGVTVNVVSPSIDQLVGSLTSSSTVVWLAGAAGDEDFARRLGMRLAREPGLAELELCHGSWDPPGARLLDAVAVMDRLVSPGGDPWKQQQTHETLAQYLLEESYEAYDAIADNDLDALREELGDVLLQIVLHARLAEDLPEDERWNVDDVAGDLVDKMVRRNPHVFAGESVASVEDIIDNWERIKKAEKSRESVLEGIALSQPALALAAKILQRTERAGLDVPLPSDADLGSTLLRLVAQSRVDGLDAESLLRAAALRYAGAVRDAESVAPAE
;
A
#
# COMPACT_ATOMS: atom_id res chain seq x y z
N MET A 1 -39.14 -25.72 -18.98
CA MET A 1 -38.05 -25.58 -17.99
C MET A 1 -38.64 -25.89 -16.63
N THR A 2 -38.11 -26.89 -15.94
CA THR A 2 -38.51 -27.23 -14.55
C THR A 2 -38.16 -26.05 -13.64
N GLN A 3 -39.11 -25.57 -12.84
CA GLN A 3 -38.82 -24.56 -11.82
C GLN A 3 -37.81 -25.14 -10.80
N PRO A 4 -36.83 -24.36 -10.35
CA PRO A 4 -35.88 -24.81 -9.34
C PRO A 4 -36.59 -25.10 -8.01
N ALA A 5 -36.14 -26.13 -7.29
CA ALA A 5 -36.75 -26.54 -6.02
C ALA A 5 -36.53 -25.53 -4.87
N GLY A 6 -35.60 -24.60 -5.03
CA GLY A 6 -35.30 -23.53 -4.07
C GLY A 6 -34.09 -22.72 -4.50
N ARG A 7 -33.53 -21.95 -3.58
CA ARG A 7 -32.40 -21.04 -3.83
C ARG A 7 -31.24 -21.30 -2.88
N ILE A 8 -30.03 -21.43 -3.42
CA ILE A 8 -28.79 -21.50 -2.65
C ILE A 8 -28.04 -20.18 -2.85
N VAL A 9 -27.78 -19.47 -1.75
CA VAL A 9 -27.02 -18.22 -1.76
C VAL A 9 -25.61 -18.49 -1.28
N LEU A 10 -24.61 -18.25 -2.13
CA LEU A 10 -23.21 -18.17 -1.75
C LEU A 10 -22.96 -16.77 -1.18
N LEU A 11 -22.86 -16.67 0.14
CA LEU A 11 -22.57 -15.42 0.83
C LEU A 11 -21.05 -15.28 1.01
N VAL A 12 -20.44 -14.36 0.27
CA VAL A 12 -19.01 -14.05 0.33
C VAL A 12 -18.80 -12.75 1.10
N THR A 13 -17.87 -12.74 2.03
CA THR A 13 -17.50 -11.57 2.84
C THR A 13 -16.04 -11.24 2.65
N SER A 14 -15.67 -9.96 2.74
CA SER A 14 -14.27 -9.58 2.84
C SER A 14 -13.65 -10.17 4.12
N PRO A 15 -12.51 -10.89 4.03
CA PRO A 15 -11.78 -11.34 5.21
C PRO A 15 -10.98 -10.21 5.87
N ARG A 16 -10.94 -9.02 5.25
CA ARG A 16 -10.15 -7.85 5.66
C ARG A 16 -10.99 -6.81 6.39
N LEU A 17 -12.30 -7.02 6.45
CA LEU A 17 -13.22 -6.20 7.23
C LEU A 17 -13.57 -6.89 8.56
N PRO A 18 -13.81 -6.13 9.63
CA PRO A 18 -14.28 -6.69 10.89
C PRO A 18 -15.49 -7.61 10.72
N ALA A 19 -15.45 -8.73 11.45
CA ALA A 19 -16.52 -9.70 11.44
C ALA A 19 -17.85 -9.07 11.88
N GLY A 20 -18.94 -9.45 11.21
CA GLY A 20 -20.28 -8.90 11.44
C GLY A 20 -20.61 -7.64 10.63
N LEU A 21 -19.66 -7.06 9.91
CA LEU A 21 -19.97 -6.05 8.89
C LEU A 21 -20.54 -6.73 7.65
N LEU A 22 -21.85 -6.57 7.45
CA LEU A 22 -22.59 -7.10 6.32
C LEU A 22 -23.51 -6.01 5.73
N THR A 23 -23.80 -6.10 4.44
CA THR A 23 -24.88 -5.32 3.82
C THR A 23 -26.21 -5.63 4.49
N ALA A 24 -27.16 -4.70 4.40
CA ALA A 24 -28.52 -4.91 4.92
C ALA A 24 -29.16 -6.19 4.36
N TYR A 25 -29.01 -6.42 3.04
CA TYR A 25 -29.53 -7.61 2.39
C TYR A 25 -28.87 -8.91 2.89
N ALA A 26 -27.55 -8.93 3.08
CA ALA A 26 -26.88 -10.09 3.65
C ALA A 26 -27.31 -10.36 5.09
N TRP A 27 -27.55 -9.31 5.88
CA TRP A 27 -28.12 -9.46 7.23
C TRP A 27 -29.52 -10.07 7.22
N ASP A 28 -30.39 -9.65 6.29
CA ASP A 28 -31.73 -10.21 6.15
C ASP A 28 -31.69 -11.68 5.74
N LEU A 29 -30.77 -12.03 4.83
CA LEU A 29 -30.53 -13.41 4.38
C LEU A 29 -30.14 -14.32 5.53
N VAL A 30 -29.11 -13.96 6.30
CA VAL A 30 -28.61 -14.82 7.39
C VAL A 30 -29.56 -14.92 8.58
N ARG A 31 -30.42 -13.90 8.80
CA ARG A 31 -31.42 -13.94 9.88
C ARG A 31 -32.66 -14.76 9.53
N SER A 32 -33.01 -14.81 8.24
CA SER A 32 -34.27 -15.41 7.79
C SER A 32 -34.09 -16.85 7.26
N ASN A 33 -32.86 -17.31 7.06
CA ASN A 33 -32.58 -18.58 6.39
C ASN A 33 -31.51 -19.38 7.14
N PRO A 34 -31.50 -20.73 7.03
CA PRO A 34 -30.44 -21.54 7.59
C PRO A 34 -29.09 -21.21 6.94
N VAL A 35 -28.08 -20.96 7.78
CA VAL A 35 -26.71 -20.67 7.35
C VAL A 35 -25.82 -21.89 7.58
N PHE A 36 -25.06 -22.27 6.55
CA PHE A 36 -24.05 -23.32 6.58
C PHE A 36 -22.68 -22.77 6.23
N THR A 37 -21.63 -23.36 6.78
CA THR A 37 -20.25 -23.01 6.43
C THR A 37 -19.31 -24.16 6.74
N ALA A 38 -18.16 -24.22 6.07
CA ALA A 38 -17.09 -25.15 6.39
C ALA A 38 -16.07 -24.60 7.40
N TYR A 39 -16.16 -23.31 7.75
CA TYR A 39 -15.17 -22.62 8.55
C TYR A 39 -15.79 -22.04 9.83
N ASP A 40 -15.30 -22.47 10.99
CA ASP A 40 -15.68 -21.89 12.28
C ASP A 40 -14.70 -20.77 12.65
N GLY A 41 -15.02 -19.54 12.24
CA GLY A 41 -14.16 -18.38 12.42
C GLY A 41 -14.87 -17.12 12.91
N PRO A 42 -14.19 -15.95 12.86
CA PRO A 42 -14.70 -14.70 13.44
C PRO A 42 -16.09 -14.31 12.94
N GLN A 43 -16.39 -14.51 11.65
CA GLN A 43 -17.71 -14.22 11.07
C GLN A 43 -18.81 -15.10 11.67
N VAL A 44 -18.53 -16.39 11.93
CA VAL A 44 -19.47 -17.30 12.59
C VAL A 44 -19.74 -16.85 14.02
N VAL A 45 -18.70 -16.45 14.75
CA VAL A 45 -18.82 -15.91 16.10
C VAL A 45 -19.70 -14.66 16.11
N ALA A 46 -19.47 -13.71 15.20
CA ALA A 46 -20.24 -12.47 15.10
C ALA A 46 -21.72 -12.72 14.75
N LEU A 47 -21.99 -13.65 13.83
CA LEU A 47 -23.35 -14.06 13.48
C LEU A 47 -24.08 -14.71 14.68
N ARG A 48 -23.43 -15.66 15.37
CA ARG A 48 -23.99 -16.33 16.55
C ARG A 48 -24.26 -15.35 17.68
N ALA A 49 -23.35 -14.40 17.93
CA ALA A 49 -23.55 -13.33 18.92
C ALA A 49 -24.77 -12.44 18.60
N SER A 50 -25.16 -12.37 17.33
CA SER A 50 -26.35 -11.65 16.84
C SER A 50 -27.61 -12.51 16.77
N GLY A 51 -27.59 -13.72 17.34
CA GLY A 51 -28.72 -14.65 17.37
C GLY A 51 -28.94 -15.45 16.08
N VAL A 52 -27.99 -15.43 15.13
CA VAL A 52 -28.07 -16.22 13.90
C VAL A 52 -27.59 -17.64 14.16
N THR A 53 -28.41 -18.62 13.77
CA THR A 53 -28.03 -20.04 13.80
C THR A 53 -27.13 -20.36 12.61
N VAL A 54 -25.85 -20.65 12.90
CA VAL A 54 -24.85 -21.05 11.88
C VAL A 54 -24.41 -22.49 12.12
N ASN A 55 -24.61 -23.32 11.10
CA ASN A 55 -24.25 -24.73 11.09
C ASN A 55 -22.87 -24.93 10.44
N VAL A 56 -21.88 -25.30 11.24
CA VAL A 56 -20.54 -25.63 10.72
C VAL A 56 -20.54 -27.09 10.30
N VAL A 57 -20.31 -27.35 9.01
CA VAL A 57 -20.43 -28.67 8.38
C VAL A 57 -19.35 -28.87 7.32
N SER A 58 -18.99 -30.12 7.06
CA SER A 58 -18.15 -30.44 5.89
C SER A 58 -18.85 -30.03 4.59
N PRO A 59 -18.15 -29.42 3.60
CA PRO A 59 -18.79 -28.97 2.37
C PRO A 59 -19.41 -30.13 1.57
N SER A 60 -20.74 -30.20 1.55
CA SER A 60 -21.52 -31.23 0.85
C SER A 60 -22.66 -30.59 0.05
N ILE A 61 -22.62 -30.77 -1.27
CA ILE A 61 -23.65 -30.25 -2.17
C ILE A 61 -24.98 -30.96 -1.92
N ASP A 62 -24.96 -32.28 -1.71
CA ASP A 62 -26.18 -33.06 -1.47
C ASP A 62 -26.85 -32.67 -0.15
N GLN A 63 -26.07 -32.31 0.87
CA GLN A 63 -26.61 -31.82 2.13
C GLN A 63 -27.28 -30.43 1.98
N LEU A 64 -26.66 -29.52 1.23
CA LEU A 64 -27.24 -28.20 0.93
C LEU A 64 -28.54 -28.33 0.12
N VAL A 65 -28.52 -29.11 -0.96
CA VAL A 65 -29.70 -29.34 -1.80
C VAL A 65 -30.79 -30.05 -0.99
N GLY A 66 -30.44 -31.03 -0.16
CA GLY A 66 -31.38 -31.70 0.73
C GLY A 66 -32.04 -30.75 1.73
N SER A 67 -31.33 -29.72 2.20
CA SER A 67 -31.86 -28.71 3.12
C SER A 67 -32.96 -27.85 2.49
N LEU A 68 -32.99 -27.74 1.14
CA LEU A 68 -34.04 -27.01 0.43
C LEU A 68 -35.43 -27.63 0.58
N THR A 69 -35.51 -28.91 0.98
CA THR A 69 -36.80 -29.57 1.25
C THR A 69 -37.54 -28.96 2.45
N SER A 70 -36.81 -28.36 3.38
CA SER A 70 -37.36 -27.76 4.61
C SER A 70 -37.31 -26.23 4.60
N SER A 71 -36.60 -25.61 3.65
CA SER A 71 -36.44 -24.15 3.55
C SER A 71 -36.27 -23.74 2.09
N SER A 72 -37.01 -22.75 1.62
CA SER A 72 -36.96 -22.32 0.21
C SER A 72 -35.64 -21.64 -0.17
N THR A 73 -34.89 -21.11 0.81
CA THR A 73 -33.56 -20.53 0.63
C THR A 73 -32.60 -21.09 1.67
N VAL A 74 -31.38 -21.40 1.25
CA VAL A 74 -30.27 -21.81 2.12
C VAL A 74 -29.06 -20.93 1.83
N VAL A 75 -28.34 -20.52 2.86
CA VAL A 75 -27.14 -19.67 2.74
C VAL A 75 -25.89 -20.49 3.03
N TRP A 76 -24.94 -20.50 2.10
CA TRP A 76 -23.57 -20.94 2.36
C TRP A 76 -22.69 -19.72 2.62
N LEU A 77 -22.25 -19.54 3.87
CA LEU A 77 -21.26 -18.53 4.24
C LEU A 77 -19.87 -19.04 3.87
N ALA A 78 -19.26 -18.41 2.88
CA ALA A 78 -17.93 -18.76 2.40
C ALA A 78 -16.85 -18.40 3.44
N GLY A 79 -15.80 -19.23 3.51
CA GLY A 79 -14.60 -18.92 4.29
C GLY A 79 -13.79 -17.76 3.73
N ALA A 80 -12.67 -17.42 4.38
CA ALA A 80 -11.80 -16.30 3.98
C ALA A 80 -11.24 -16.40 2.56
N ALA A 81 -11.10 -17.62 2.02
CA ALA A 81 -10.66 -17.89 0.65
C ALA A 81 -11.82 -17.97 -0.35
N GLY A 82 -13.05 -17.61 0.04
CA GLY A 82 -14.22 -17.60 -0.83
C GLY A 82 -14.78 -18.98 -1.20
N ASP A 83 -14.21 -20.08 -0.68
CA ASP A 83 -14.58 -21.47 -0.96
C ASP A 83 -14.72 -21.77 -2.47
N GLU A 84 -13.81 -21.25 -3.29
CA GLU A 84 -13.88 -21.27 -4.75
C GLU A 84 -14.09 -22.69 -5.34
N ASP A 85 -13.41 -23.71 -4.80
CA ASP A 85 -13.59 -25.08 -5.26
C ASP A 85 -15.01 -25.59 -5.00
N PHE A 86 -15.57 -25.31 -3.82
CA PHE A 86 -16.92 -25.70 -3.48
C PHE A 86 -17.95 -24.98 -4.35
N ALA A 87 -17.81 -23.66 -4.50
CA ALA A 87 -18.65 -22.85 -5.37
C ALA A 87 -18.63 -23.36 -6.82
N ARG A 88 -17.44 -23.71 -7.33
CA ARG A 88 -17.26 -24.29 -8.67
C ARG A 88 -17.95 -25.65 -8.81
N ARG A 89 -17.77 -26.57 -7.86
CA ARG A 89 -18.43 -27.89 -7.88
C ARG A 89 -19.95 -27.76 -7.79
N LEU A 90 -20.46 -26.85 -6.95
CA LEU A 90 -21.88 -26.54 -6.83
C LEU A 90 -22.45 -26.01 -8.16
N GLY A 91 -21.78 -25.01 -8.75
CA GLY A 91 -22.18 -24.47 -10.06
C GLY A 91 -22.22 -25.53 -11.16
N MET A 92 -21.21 -26.40 -11.24
CA MET A 92 -21.18 -27.52 -12.19
C MET A 92 -22.32 -28.51 -11.96
N ARG A 93 -22.67 -28.79 -10.70
CA ARG A 93 -23.80 -29.67 -10.36
C ARG A 93 -25.13 -29.07 -10.82
N LEU A 94 -25.38 -27.81 -10.50
CA LEU A 94 -26.62 -27.12 -10.86
C LEU A 94 -26.75 -26.88 -12.37
N ALA A 95 -25.64 -26.71 -13.10
CA ALA A 95 -25.65 -26.66 -14.56
C ALA A 95 -26.10 -27.99 -15.20
N ARG A 96 -25.74 -29.14 -14.60
CA ARG A 96 -26.16 -30.47 -15.06
C ARG A 96 -27.61 -30.78 -14.69
N GLU A 97 -28.08 -30.27 -13.55
CA GLU A 97 -29.44 -30.49 -13.05
C GLU A 97 -30.09 -29.17 -12.59
N PRO A 98 -30.56 -28.32 -13.53
CA PRO A 98 -31.05 -26.97 -13.22
C PRO A 98 -32.29 -26.92 -12.33
N GLY A 99 -33.03 -28.04 -12.21
CA GLY A 99 -34.20 -28.14 -11.34
C GLY A 99 -33.87 -28.26 -9.85
N LEU A 100 -32.59 -28.50 -9.48
CA LEU A 100 -32.21 -28.71 -8.08
C LEU A 100 -32.29 -27.42 -7.26
N ALA A 101 -31.74 -26.32 -7.77
CA ALA A 101 -31.74 -25.02 -7.11
C ALA A 101 -31.31 -23.91 -8.06
N GLU A 102 -31.75 -22.69 -7.79
CA GLU A 102 -31.12 -21.47 -8.30
C GLU A 102 -29.88 -21.13 -7.45
N LEU A 103 -28.80 -20.71 -8.10
CA LEU A 103 -27.58 -20.27 -7.43
C LEU A 103 -27.47 -18.74 -7.47
N GLU A 104 -27.37 -18.12 -6.31
CA GLU A 104 -27.15 -16.68 -6.17
C GLU A 104 -25.79 -16.42 -5.50
N LEU A 105 -25.01 -15.47 -6.03
CA LEU A 105 -23.83 -14.94 -5.35
C LEU A 105 -24.21 -13.64 -4.64
N CYS A 106 -24.04 -13.61 -3.32
CA CYS A 106 -24.27 -12.43 -2.51
C CYS A 106 -22.95 -11.95 -1.89
N HIS A 107 -22.59 -10.70 -2.16
CA HIS A 107 -21.48 -10.05 -1.46
C HIS A 107 -21.99 -9.42 -0.16
N GLY A 108 -21.68 -10.08 0.95
CA GLY A 108 -22.00 -9.60 2.29
C GLY A 108 -21.17 -8.37 2.67
N SER A 109 -19.91 -8.33 2.23
CA SER A 109 -19.04 -7.18 2.35
C SER A 109 -17.98 -7.24 1.25
N TRP A 110 -17.33 -6.11 0.95
CA TRP A 110 -16.31 -6.00 -0.08
C TRP A 110 -15.08 -5.29 0.46
N ASP A 111 -13.94 -5.60 -0.13
CA ASP A 111 -12.71 -4.89 0.16
C ASP A 111 -12.81 -3.44 -0.30
N PRO A 112 -12.57 -2.45 0.59
CA PRO A 112 -12.31 -1.11 0.12
C PRO A 112 -10.98 -1.05 -0.64
N PRO A 113 -10.78 -0.05 -1.51
CA PRO A 113 -9.46 0.24 -2.07
C PRO A 113 -8.42 0.35 -0.95
N GLY A 114 -7.29 -0.33 -1.12
CA GLY A 114 -6.22 -0.39 -0.12
C GLY A 114 -6.32 -1.54 0.89
N ALA A 115 -7.41 -2.33 0.90
CA ALA A 115 -7.56 -3.43 1.87
C ALA A 115 -6.39 -4.44 1.85
N ARG A 116 -5.75 -4.66 0.69
CA ARG A 116 -4.58 -5.54 0.55
C ARG A 116 -3.37 -5.14 1.40
N LEU A 117 -3.31 -3.88 1.88
CA LEU A 117 -2.29 -3.47 2.85
C LEU A 117 -2.41 -4.26 4.16
N LEU A 118 -3.61 -4.63 4.57
CA LEU A 118 -3.82 -5.47 5.76
C LEU A 118 -3.22 -6.87 5.59
N ASP A 119 -3.25 -7.42 4.36
CA ASP A 119 -2.56 -8.69 4.06
C ASP A 119 -1.05 -8.51 4.20
N ALA A 120 -0.49 -7.42 3.67
CA ALA A 120 0.95 -7.14 3.74
C ALA A 120 1.42 -7.05 5.20
N VAL A 121 0.66 -6.37 6.06
CA VAL A 121 0.94 -6.28 7.51
C VAL A 121 0.91 -7.66 8.16
N ALA A 122 -0.15 -8.45 7.92
CA ALA A 122 -0.28 -9.79 8.50
C ALA A 122 0.80 -10.77 8.01
N VAL A 123 1.16 -10.71 6.72
CA VAL A 123 2.23 -11.52 6.15
C VAL A 123 3.58 -11.11 6.74
N MET A 124 3.86 -9.81 6.85
CA MET A 124 5.11 -9.33 7.43
C MET A 124 5.24 -9.72 8.90
N ASP A 125 4.18 -9.57 9.70
CA ASP A 125 4.17 -10.04 11.09
C ASP A 125 4.48 -11.54 11.17
N ARG A 126 3.87 -12.35 10.30
CA ARG A 126 4.15 -13.80 10.27
C ARG A 126 5.59 -14.11 9.89
N LEU A 127 6.16 -13.34 8.96
CA LEU A 127 7.55 -13.51 8.51
C LEU A 127 8.55 -13.12 9.61
N VAL A 128 8.29 -12.08 10.38
CA VAL A 128 9.19 -11.63 11.47
C VAL A 128 8.98 -12.45 12.76
N SER A 129 7.76 -12.91 13.02
CA SER A 129 7.42 -13.69 14.23
C SER A 129 8.17 -15.03 14.34
N PRO A 130 8.27 -15.62 15.56
CA PRO A 130 8.90 -16.92 15.76
C PRO A 130 8.37 -18.02 14.83
N GLY A 131 9.30 -18.76 14.22
CA GLY A 131 9.01 -19.76 13.18
C GLY A 131 8.79 -19.18 11.77
N GLY A 132 8.98 -17.86 11.59
CA GLY A 132 9.04 -17.18 10.30
C GLY A 132 10.42 -17.23 9.64
N ASP A 133 10.77 -16.18 8.90
CA ASP A 133 12.01 -16.03 8.13
C ASP A 133 13.18 -15.60 9.04
N PRO A 134 14.22 -16.44 9.22
CA PRO A 134 15.37 -16.13 10.07
C PRO A 134 16.16 -14.90 9.61
N TRP A 135 16.16 -14.57 8.31
CA TRP A 135 16.86 -13.39 7.81
C TRP A 135 16.15 -12.12 8.28
N LYS A 136 14.81 -12.07 8.17
CA LYS A 136 13.99 -10.92 8.60
C LYS A 136 14.07 -10.70 10.11
N GLN A 137 14.11 -11.77 10.89
CA GLN A 137 14.29 -11.71 12.36
C GLN A 137 15.61 -11.10 12.81
N GLN A 138 16.65 -11.13 11.96
CA GLN A 138 17.97 -10.58 12.29
C GLN A 138 18.15 -9.12 11.86
N GLN A 139 17.15 -8.53 11.22
CA GLN A 139 17.26 -7.17 10.70
C GLN A 139 17.05 -6.11 11.79
N THR A 140 17.73 -4.97 11.61
CA THR A 140 17.50 -3.74 12.35
C THR A 140 17.19 -2.61 11.36
N HIS A 141 16.79 -1.44 11.86
CA HIS A 141 16.59 -0.28 10.98
C HIS A 141 17.87 0.10 10.22
N GLU A 142 19.03 -0.06 10.84
CA GLU A 142 20.34 0.25 10.24
C GLU A 142 20.71 -0.76 9.15
N THR A 143 20.48 -2.06 9.35
CA THR A 143 20.80 -3.07 8.33
C THR A 143 19.88 -2.96 7.12
N LEU A 144 18.67 -2.42 7.31
CA LEU A 144 17.68 -2.23 6.26
C LEU A 144 17.84 -0.93 5.45
N ALA A 145 18.57 0.05 5.98
CA ALA A 145 18.70 1.36 5.35
C ALA A 145 19.26 1.31 3.91
N GLN A 146 20.17 0.36 3.63
CA GLN A 146 20.71 0.17 2.28
C GLN A 146 19.64 -0.34 1.31
N TYR A 147 18.81 -1.30 1.73
CA TYR A 147 17.77 -1.88 0.88
C TYR A 147 16.70 -0.84 0.58
N LEU A 148 16.25 -0.06 1.57
CA LEU A 148 15.32 1.05 1.32
C LEU A 148 15.84 2.04 0.27
N LEU A 149 17.15 2.31 0.27
CA LEU A 149 17.77 3.18 -0.71
C LEU A 149 17.85 2.52 -2.10
N GLU A 150 18.21 1.24 -2.16
CA GLU A 150 18.22 0.43 -3.37
C GLU A 150 16.83 0.41 -4.03
N GLU A 151 15.78 -0.02 -3.32
CA GLU A 151 14.41 -0.07 -3.88
C GLU A 151 13.92 1.32 -4.34
N SER A 152 14.35 2.38 -3.66
CA SER A 152 14.02 3.75 -4.07
C SER A 152 14.69 4.14 -5.40
N TYR A 153 15.90 3.66 -5.66
CA TYR A 153 16.59 3.87 -6.93
C TYR A 153 16.04 2.98 -8.03
N GLU A 154 15.66 1.74 -7.74
CA GLU A 154 15.01 0.85 -8.71
C GLU A 154 13.66 1.44 -9.15
N ALA A 155 12.85 1.94 -8.21
CA ALA A 155 11.64 2.69 -8.52
C ALA A 155 11.91 3.95 -9.36
N TYR A 156 13.00 4.67 -9.07
CA TYR A 156 13.41 5.84 -9.86
C TYR A 156 13.81 5.44 -11.29
N ASP A 157 14.52 4.34 -11.46
CA ASP A 157 14.93 3.84 -12.77
C ASP A 157 13.72 3.39 -13.59
N ALA A 158 12.74 2.71 -12.98
CA ALA A 158 11.48 2.37 -13.63
C ALA A 158 10.70 3.62 -14.10
N ILE A 159 10.70 4.71 -13.31
CA ILE A 159 10.14 6.01 -13.73
C ILE A 159 10.90 6.58 -14.93
N ALA A 160 12.23 6.59 -14.87
CA ALA A 160 13.08 7.14 -15.92
C ALA A 160 12.90 6.39 -17.25
N ASP A 161 12.70 5.07 -17.18
CA ASP A 161 12.50 4.21 -18.33
C ASP A 161 11.02 4.17 -18.80
N ASN A 162 10.11 4.83 -18.08
CA ASN A 162 8.65 4.79 -18.29
C ASN A 162 8.07 3.38 -18.29
N ASP A 163 8.66 2.47 -17.50
CA ASP A 163 8.18 1.10 -17.33
C ASP A 163 7.18 1.03 -16.17
N LEU A 164 5.89 0.97 -16.51
CA LEU A 164 4.81 0.96 -15.52
C LEU A 164 4.66 -0.38 -14.79
N ASP A 165 5.08 -1.49 -15.40
CA ASP A 165 5.00 -2.80 -14.75
C ASP A 165 6.13 -2.94 -13.73
N ALA A 166 7.36 -2.57 -14.11
CA ALA A 166 8.49 -2.48 -13.18
C ALA A 166 8.19 -1.47 -12.07
N LEU A 167 7.67 -0.28 -12.39
CA LEU A 167 7.35 0.73 -11.37
C LEU A 167 6.37 0.18 -10.30
N ARG A 168 5.39 -0.64 -10.71
CA ARG A 168 4.46 -1.26 -9.75
C ARG A 168 5.17 -2.27 -8.84
N GLU A 169 6.11 -3.04 -9.37
CA GLU A 169 6.92 -3.99 -8.62
C GLU A 169 7.80 -3.26 -7.60
N GLU A 170 8.58 -2.28 -8.04
CA GLU A 170 9.51 -1.53 -7.18
C GLU A 170 8.80 -0.69 -6.10
N LEU A 171 7.64 -0.11 -6.41
CA LEU A 171 6.82 0.55 -5.38
C LEU A 171 6.29 -0.45 -4.34
N GLY A 172 6.12 -1.72 -4.73
CA GLY A 172 5.83 -2.82 -3.83
C GLY A 172 6.99 -3.13 -2.90
N ASP A 173 8.23 -3.08 -3.39
CA ASP A 173 9.43 -3.33 -2.59
C ASP A 173 9.76 -2.15 -1.66
N VAL A 174 9.55 -0.91 -2.11
CA VAL A 174 9.58 0.26 -1.20
C VAL A 174 8.52 0.11 -0.11
N LEU A 175 7.30 -0.34 -0.44
CA LEU A 175 6.25 -0.61 0.55
C LEU A 175 6.65 -1.75 1.51
N LEU A 176 7.31 -2.80 1.02
CA LEU A 176 7.84 -3.88 1.84
C LEU A 176 8.77 -3.33 2.93
N GLN A 177 9.69 -2.44 2.56
CA GLN A 177 10.60 -1.80 3.53
C GLN A 177 9.81 -1.01 4.58
N ILE A 178 8.81 -0.22 4.18
CA ILE A 178 7.96 0.54 5.12
C ILE A 178 7.29 -0.39 6.14
N VAL A 179 6.66 -1.48 5.67
CA VAL A 179 5.96 -2.44 6.53
C VAL A 179 6.94 -3.21 7.43
N LEU A 180 8.13 -3.56 6.93
CA LEU A 180 9.15 -4.25 7.74
C LEU A 180 9.72 -3.34 8.84
N HIS A 181 10.06 -2.08 8.52
CA HIS A 181 10.48 -1.09 9.52
C HIS A 181 9.39 -0.89 10.58
N ALA A 182 8.13 -0.75 10.17
CA ALA A 182 7.01 -0.62 11.10
C ALA A 182 6.84 -1.84 12.01
N ARG A 183 7.00 -3.06 11.48
CA ARG A 183 6.90 -4.26 12.30
C ARG A 183 8.05 -4.40 13.30
N LEU A 184 9.27 -4.04 12.91
CA LEU A 184 10.43 -4.03 13.83
C LEU A 184 10.23 -3.02 14.97
N ALA A 185 9.62 -1.87 14.67
CA ALA A 185 9.34 -0.84 15.67
C ALA A 185 8.35 -1.28 16.74
N GLU A 186 7.49 -2.26 16.46
CA GLU A 186 6.59 -2.83 17.47
C GLU A 186 7.32 -3.56 18.60
N ASP A 187 8.55 -4.02 18.35
CA ASP A 187 9.40 -4.74 19.32
C ASP A 187 10.28 -3.78 20.17
N LEU A 188 10.23 -2.48 19.90
CA LEU A 188 10.89 -1.45 20.72
C LEU A 188 10.27 -1.34 22.13
N PRO A 189 10.96 -0.69 23.09
CA PRO A 189 10.37 -0.34 24.40
C PRO A 189 9.04 0.41 24.29
N GLU A 190 8.20 0.31 25.31
CA GLU A 190 6.82 0.86 25.31
C GLU A 190 6.74 2.35 24.97
N ASP A 191 7.73 3.13 25.37
CA ASP A 191 7.83 4.58 25.15
C ASP A 191 8.41 4.98 23.78
N GLU A 192 8.95 4.03 23.03
CA GLU A 192 9.57 4.25 21.71
C GLU A 192 8.89 3.47 20.59
N ARG A 193 8.04 2.50 20.92
CA ARG A 193 7.36 1.64 19.94
C ARG A 193 6.30 2.37 19.13
N TRP A 194 6.21 2.00 17.86
CA TRP A 194 5.21 2.44 16.91
C TRP A 194 4.96 1.33 15.89
N ASN A 195 3.91 1.44 15.10
CA ASN A 195 3.52 0.45 14.10
C ASN A 195 3.13 1.12 12.78
N VAL A 196 2.62 0.31 11.85
CA VAL A 196 2.24 0.76 10.51
C VAL A 196 1.06 1.75 10.52
N ASP A 197 0.14 1.61 11.48
CA ASP A 197 -1.00 2.52 11.64
C ASP A 197 -0.54 3.89 12.17
N ASP A 198 0.48 3.93 13.04
CA ASP A 198 1.09 5.20 13.48
C ASP A 198 1.73 5.94 12.30
N VAL A 199 2.49 5.22 11.45
CA VAL A 199 3.08 5.78 10.22
C VAL A 199 2.00 6.33 9.27
N ALA A 200 0.94 5.55 9.05
CA ALA A 200 -0.17 5.94 8.19
C ALA A 200 -0.96 7.12 8.77
N GLY A 201 -1.23 7.11 10.08
CA GLY A 201 -1.91 8.17 10.82
C GLY A 201 -1.15 9.49 10.73
N ASP A 202 0.15 9.48 11.04
CA ASP A 202 1.02 10.66 10.92
C ASP A 202 1.06 11.21 9.49
N LEU A 203 1.05 10.33 8.48
CA LEU A 203 0.97 10.72 7.08
C LEU A 203 -0.38 11.37 6.76
N VAL A 204 -1.50 10.74 7.15
CA VAL A 204 -2.85 11.23 6.91
C VAL A 204 -3.09 12.58 7.59
N ASP A 205 -2.77 12.70 8.88
CA ASP A 205 -2.94 13.94 9.63
C ASP A 205 -2.14 15.09 9.01
N LYS A 206 -0.90 14.80 8.59
CA LYS A 206 -0.05 15.75 7.85
C LYS A 206 -0.66 16.13 6.50
N MET A 207 -1.20 15.18 5.73
CA MET A 207 -1.85 15.46 4.44
C MET A 207 -3.12 16.30 4.61
N VAL A 208 -3.98 15.96 5.58
CA VAL A 208 -5.20 16.71 5.86
C VAL A 208 -4.87 18.13 6.32
N ARG A 209 -3.99 18.26 7.31
CA ARG A 209 -3.58 19.55 7.89
C ARG A 209 -2.92 20.48 6.87
N ARG A 210 -2.10 19.94 5.96
CA ARG A 210 -1.39 20.75 4.94
C ARG A 210 -2.20 21.02 3.68
N ASN A 211 -3.41 20.47 3.56
CA ASN A 211 -4.33 20.72 2.44
C ASN A 211 -5.68 21.25 2.93
N PRO A 212 -5.73 22.35 3.70
CA PRO A 212 -6.98 22.91 4.24
C PRO A 212 -7.95 23.39 3.15
N HIS A 213 -7.45 23.69 1.95
CA HIS A 213 -8.29 24.03 0.81
C HIS A 213 -9.14 22.83 0.31
N VAL A 214 -8.71 21.60 0.59
CA VAL A 214 -9.48 20.38 0.31
C VAL A 214 -10.34 19.99 1.52
N PHE A 215 -9.77 20.04 2.73
CA PHE A 215 -10.37 19.39 3.91
C PHE A 215 -10.99 20.35 4.94
N ALA A 216 -10.74 21.66 4.85
CA ALA A 216 -11.20 22.66 5.81
C ALA A 216 -11.90 23.87 5.16
N GLY A 217 -12.18 23.82 3.85
CA GLY A 217 -12.92 24.85 3.13
C GLY A 217 -12.17 26.17 2.91
N GLU A 218 -10.84 26.18 3.03
CA GLU A 218 -10.04 27.37 2.74
C GLU A 218 -10.07 27.69 1.24
N SER A 219 -10.44 28.92 0.88
CA SER A 219 -10.46 29.34 -0.52
C SER A 219 -9.05 29.74 -0.97
N VAL A 220 -8.61 29.17 -2.08
CA VAL A 220 -7.35 29.48 -2.77
C VAL A 220 -7.67 29.90 -4.20
N ALA A 221 -6.97 30.90 -4.74
CA ALA A 221 -7.26 31.45 -6.06
C ALA A 221 -6.34 30.91 -7.17
N SER A 222 -5.22 30.26 -6.81
CA SER A 222 -4.22 29.75 -7.75
C SER A 222 -3.43 28.56 -7.19
N VAL A 223 -2.63 27.92 -8.04
CA VAL A 223 -1.68 26.87 -7.62
C VAL A 223 -0.56 27.46 -6.77
N GLU A 224 -0.14 28.68 -7.09
CA GLU A 224 0.82 29.45 -6.33
C GLU A 224 0.34 29.68 -4.90
N ASP A 225 -0.94 30.06 -4.72
CA ASP A 225 -1.55 30.21 -3.39
C ASP A 225 -1.56 28.90 -2.60
N ILE A 226 -1.77 27.76 -3.27
CA ILE A 226 -1.71 26.43 -2.64
C ILE A 226 -0.30 26.15 -2.13
N ILE A 227 0.72 26.43 -2.95
CA ILE A 227 2.14 26.23 -2.59
C ILE A 227 2.52 27.13 -1.40
N ASP A 228 2.12 28.40 -1.44
CA ASP A 228 2.41 29.37 -0.38
C ASP A 228 1.73 28.98 0.93
N ASN A 229 0.47 28.54 0.87
CA ASN A 229 -0.25 28.07 2.04
C ASN A 229 0.40 26.81 2.63
N TRP A 230 0.78 25.85 1.78
CA TRP A 230 1.47 24.64 2.21
C TRP A 230 2.79 24.93 2.92
N GLU A 231 3.60 25.86 2.39
CA GLU A 231 4.85 26.27 3.03
C GLU A 231 4.62 27.03 4.34
N ARG A 232 3.61 27.90 4.40
CA ARG A 232 3.21 28.60 5.64
C ARG A 232 2.87 27.62 6.75
N ILE A 233 2.02 26.62 6.46
CA ILE A 233 1.63 25.58 7.43
C ILE A 233 2.86 24.81 7.88
N LYS A 234 3.68 24.34 6.93
CA LYS A 234 4.92 23.60 7.22
C LYS A 234 5.93 24.39 8.06
N LYS A 235 5.98 25.72 7.91
CA LYS A 235 6.81 26.60 8.76
C LYS A 235 6.25 26.71 10.17
N ALA A 236 4.93 26.81 10.33
CA ALA A 236 4.29 26.87 11.64
C ALA A 236 4.42 25.56 12.44
N GLU A 237 4.46 24.41 11.76
CA GLU A 237 4.58 23.09 12.40
C GLU A 237 5.95 22.80 13.03
N LYS A 238 7.01 23.46 12.57
CA LYS A 238 8.38 23.17 13.00
C LYS A 238 9.02 24.46 13.52
N SER A 239 9.20 24.55 14.83
CA SER A 239 10.08 25.55 15.45
C SER A 239 11.53 25.17 15.14
N ARG A 240 11.99 25.49 13.93
CA ARG A 240 13.35 25.17 13.49
C ARG A 240 14.31 26.27 13.93
N GLU A 241 15.45 25.88 14.48
CA GLU A 241 16.54 26.82 14.78
C GLU A 241 17.29 27.21 13.49
N SER A 242 17.28 26.32 12.48
CA SER A 242 17.95 26.54 11.19
C SER A 242 17.02 26.26 10.00
N VAL A 243 17.19 27.05 8.93
CA VAL A 243 16.48 26.83 7.65
C VAL A 243 16.88 25.52 6.97
N LEU A 244 18.06 24.99 7.32
CA LEU A 244 18.61 23.72 6.82
C LEU A 244 18.17 22.51 7.65
N GLU A 245 17.49 22.72 8.77
CA GLU A 245 17.04 21.65 9.64
C GLU A 245 16.01 20.74 8.93
N GLY A 246 16.26 19.43 8.98
CA GLY A 246 15.46 18.40 8.30
C GLY A 246 15.78 18.25 6.80
N ILE A 247 16.93 18.72 6.31
CA ILE A 247 17.52 18.23 5.06
C ILE A 247 18.14 16.86 5.34
N ALA A 248 17.84 15.86 4.51
CA ALA A 248 18.52 14.56 4.61
C ALA A 248 19.93 14.71 4.05
N LEU A 249 20.93 14.65 4.94
CA LEU A 249 22.34 14.86 4.59
C LEU A 249 22.97 13.67 3.86
N SER A 250 22.31 12.51 3.86
CA SER A 250 22.73 11.31 3.13
C SER A 250 22.38 11.33 1.64
N GLN A 251 21.71 12.38 1.15
CA GLN A 251 21.38 12.51 -0.27
C GLN A 251 22.65 12.59 -1.14
N PRO A 252 22.57 12.18 -2.42
CA PRO A 252 23.59 12.47 -3.41
C PRO A 252 23.97 13.96 -3.45
N ALA A 253 25.22 14.24 -3.81
CA ALA A 253 25.80 15.56 -3.62
C ALA A 253 25.07 16.68 -4.38
N LEU A 254 24.58 16.44 -5.60
CA LEU A 254 23.87 17.47 -6.36
C LEU A 254 22.46 17.70 -5.81
N ALA A 255 21.75 16.63 -5.45
CA ALA A 255 20.46 16.73 -4.76
C ALA A 255 20.58 17.48 -3.43
N LEU A 256 21.59 17.15 -2.61
CA LEU A 256 21.88 17.84 -1.35
C LEU A 256 22.17 19.32 -1.56
N ALA A 257 23.07 19.65 -2.50
CA ALA A 257 23.41 21.02 -2.84
C ALA A 257 22.18 21.80 -3.31
N ALA A 258 21.38 21.21 -4.21
CA ALA A 258 20.15 21.81 -4.70
C ALA A 258 19.16 22.06 -3.57
N LYS A 259 19.07 21.15 -2.60
CA LYS A 259 18.17 21.28 -1.45
C LYS A 259 18.60 22.39 -0.50
N ILE A 260 19.89 22.49 -0.21
CA ILE A 260 20.44 23.56 0.63
C ILE A 260 20.15 24.92 -0.02
N LEU A 261 20.48 25.08 -1.30
CA LEU A 261 20.24 26.31 -2.06
C LEU A 261 18.75 26.67 -2.09
N GLN A 262 17.88 25.70 -2.34
CA GLN A 262 16.42 25.89 -2.28
C GLN A 262 15.96 26.43 -0.91
N ARG A 263 16.50 25.90 0.19
CA ARG A 263 16.12 26.32 1.54
C ARG A 263 16.61 27.72 1.86
N THR A 264 17.84 28.05 1.48
CA THR A 264 18.44 29.37 1.65
C THR A 264 17.64 30.44 0.89
N GLU A 265 17.36 30.20 -0.39
CA GLU A 265 16.57 31.08 -1.26
C GLU A 265 15.15 31.29 -0.69
N ARG A 266 14.45 30.22 -0.33
CA ARG A 266 13.09 30.29 0.23
C ARG A 266 13.03 31.03 1.56
N ALA A 267 14.11 31.03 2.33
CA ALA A 267 14.18 31.78 3.57
C ALA A 267 14.50 33.27 3.35
N GLY A 268 14.77 33.69 2.11
CA GLY A 268 15.21 35.04 1.78
C GLY A 268 16.58 35.38 2.35
N LEU A 269 17.43 34.37 2.60
CA LEU A 269 18.77 34.58 3.13
C LEU A 269 19.72 34.93 1.99
N ASP A 270 20.36 36.09 2.08
CA ASP A 270 21.41 36.51 1.17
C ASP A 270 22.75 35.91 1.62
N VAL A 271 23.01 34.67 1.18
CA VAL A 271 24.27 33.97 1.43
C VAL A 271 25.01 33.83 0.10
N PRO A 272 26.17 34.50 -0.09
CA PRO A 272 26.90 34.42 -1.33
C PRO A 272 27.43 33.00 -1.57
N LEU A 273 27.35 32.54 -2.82
CA LEU A 273 28.01 31.30 -3.23
C LEU A 273 29.53 31.43 -3.05
N PRO A 274 30.24 30.35 -2.67
CA PRO A 274 31.68 30.39 -2.55
C PRO A 274 32.32 30.82 -3.88
N SER A 275 33.28 31.73 -3.82
CA SER A 275 34.01 32.26 -4.99
C SER A 275 35.29 31.51 -5.31
N ASP A 276 35.62 30.48 -4.52
CA ASP A 276 36.84 29.72 -4.68
C ASP A 276 36.89 29.03 -6.06
N ALA A 277 38.10 28.93 -6.60
CA ALA A 277 38.36 28.34 -7.91
C ALA A 277 38.41 26.80 -7.88
N ASP A 278 38.19 26.18 -6.71
CA ASP A 278 38.18 24.74 -6.59
C ASP A 278 36.96 24.10 -7.28
N LEU A 279 37.08 22.81 -7.56
CA LEU A 279 36.05 22.06 -8.28
C LEU A 279 34.73 21.98 -7.48
N GLY A 280 34.80 21.84 -6.15
CA GLY A 280 33.61 21.75 -5.30
C GLY A 280 32.78 23.03 -5.35
N SER A 281 33.42 24.18 -5.19
CA SER A 281 32.79 25.49 -5.32
C SER A 281 32.24 25.73 -6.73
N THR A 282 32.94 25.24 -7.75
CA THR A 282 32.46 25.30 -9.14
C THR A 282 31.21 24.45 -9.37
N LEU A 283 31.19 23.21 -8.86
CA LEU A 283 30.02 22.33 -8.93
C LEU A 283 28.82 22.94 -8.21
N LEU A 284 29.02 23.52 -7.02
CA LEU A 284 27.93 24.19 -6.28
C LEU A 284 27.34 25.36 -7.08
N ARG A 285 28.18 26.17 -7.73
CA ARG A 285 27.73 27.26 -8.62
C ARG A 285 26.95 26.74 -9.83
N LEU A 286 27.36 25.62 -10.42
CA LEU A 286 26.62 24.99 -11.51
C LEU A 286 25.25 24.47 -11.05
N VAL A 287 25.16 23.88 -9.85
CA VAL A 287 23.87 23.46 -9.27
C VAL A 287 22.97 24.68 -9.02
N ALA A 288 23.54 25.78 -8.49
CA ALA A 288 22.79 27.02 -8.29
C ALA A 288 22.24 27.59 -9.61
N GLN A 289 23.05 27.61 -10.66
CA GLN A 289 22.61 28.03 -12.00
C GLN A 289 21.51 27.11 -12.53
N SER A 290 21.69 25.79 -12.42
CA SER A 290 20.69 24.79 -12.85
C SER A 290 19.32 25.05 -12.19
N ARG A 291 19.31 25.42 -10.91
CA ARG A 291 18.07 25.78 -10.19
C ARG A 291 17.40 27.03 -10.73
N VAL A 292 18.16 28.07 -11.06
CA VAL A 292 17.63 29.29 -11.70
C VAL A 292 16.99 28.96 -13.05
N ASP A 293 17.56 27.99 -13.76
CA ASP A 293 17.06 27.53 -15.05
C ASP A 293 15.89 26.51 -14.93
N GLY A 294 15.46 26.18 -13.71
CA GLY A 294 14.39 25.21 -13.45
C GLY A 294 14.77 23.75 -13.74
N LEU A 295 16.06 23.44 -13.73
CA LEU A 295 16.62 22.13 -14.06
C LEU A 295 17.00 21.32 -12.80
N ASP A 296 16.81 20.00 -12.86
CA ASP A 296 17.31 19.07 -11.84
C ASP A 296 18.72 18.59 -12.18
N ALA A 297 19.70 19.14 -11.48
CA ALA A 297 21.12 18.84 -11.70
C ALA A 297 21.46 17.35 -11.45
N GLU A 298 20.81 16.70 -10.47
CA GLU A 298 21.07 15.30 -10.14
C GLU A 298 20.63 14.39 -11.30
N SER A 299 19.38 14.54 -11.74
CA SER A 299 18.83 13.80 -12.87
C SER A 299 19.60 14.06 -14.16
N LEU A 300 20.01 15.31 -14.41
CA LEU A 300 20.77 15.66 -15.62
C LEU A 300 22.16 15.01 -15.64
N LEU A 301 22.90 15.05 -14.52
CA LEU A 301 24.20 14.39 -14.46
C LEU A 301 24.05 12.87 -14.57
N ARG A 302 23.05 12.28 -13.89
CA ARG A 302 22.74 10.84 -14.01
C ARG A 302 22.49 10.46 -15.47
N ALA A 303 21.61 11.17 -16.16
CA ALA A 303 21.31 10.91 -17.57
C ALA A 303 22.56 11.05 -18.46
N ALA A 304 23.41 12.05 -18.20
CA ALA A 304 24.66 12.22 -18.94
C ALA A 304 25.65 11.07 -18.70
N ALA A 305 25.80 10.62 -17.45
CA ALA A 305 26.64 9.48 -17.08
C ALA A 305 26.15 8.18 -17.74
N LEU A 306 24.85 7.92 -17.74
CA LEU A 306 24.27 6.74 -18.38
C LEU A 306 24.44 6.75 -19.91
N ARG A 307 24.27 7.92 -20.56
CA ARG A 307 24.60 8.05 -22.00
C ARG A 307 26.06 7.76 -22.28
N TYR A 308 26.97 8.25 -21.43
CA TYR A 308 28.39 7.96 -21.58
C TYR A 308 28.69 6.47 -21.39
N ALA A 309 28.07 5.82 -20.39
CA ALA A 309 28.18 4.37 -20.19
C ALA A 309 27.68 3.57 -21.41
N GLY A 310 26.60 4.02 -22.06
CA GLY A 310 26.15 3.45 -23.34
C GLY A 310 27.24 3.55 -24.43
N ALA A 311 27.84 4.72 -24.60
CA ALA A 311 28.92 4.93 -25.57
C ALA A 311 30.17 4.07 -25.28
N VAL A 312 30.48 3.81 -24.00
CA VAL A 312 31.54 2.87 -23.61
C VAL A 312 31.22 1.45 -24.08
N ARG A 313 29.99 0.96 -23.83
CA ARG A 313 29.55 -0.38 -24.26
C ARG A 313 29.56 -0.54 -25.78
N ASP A 314 29.16 0.49 -26.51
CA ASP A 314 29.23 0.51 -27.97
C ASP A 314 30.69 0.36 -28.44
N ALA A 315 31.63 1.08 -27.81
CA ALA A 315 33.05 0.98 -28.14
C ALA A 315 33.65 -0.41 -27.82
N GLU A 316 33.23 -1.03 -26.71
CA GLU A 316 33.63 -2.41 -26.34
C GLU A 316 33.14 -3.43 -27.38
N SER A 317 31.93 -3.28 -27.92
CA SER A 317 31.37 -4.19 -28.92
C SER A 317 32.08 -4.16 -30.28
N VAL A 318 32.79 -3.07 -30.57
CA VAL A 318 33.52 -2.84 -31.83
C VAL A 318 35.00 -3.24 -31.70
N ALA A 319 35.55 -3.32 -30.48
CA ALA A 319 36.90 -3.78 -30.25
C ALA A 319 37.02 -5.30 -30.52
N PRO A 320 38.04 -5.78 -31.28
CA PRO A 320 38.27 -7.21 -31.41
C PRO A 320 38.54 -7.80 -30.02
N ALA A 321 37.92 -8.94 -29.71
CA ALA A 321 38.28 -9.70 -28.52
C ALA A 321 39.77 -10.07 -28.58
N GLU A 322 40.57 -9.58 -27.62
CA GLU A 322 41.96 -10.02 -27.42
C GLU A 322 42.04 -11.46 -26.93
#